data_AF-U3B201-F1
#
_entry.id   AF-U3B201-F1
#
_cell.length_a   1.000
_cell.length_b   1.000
_cell.length_c   1.000
_cell.angle_alpha   90.00
_cell.angle_beta   90.00
_cell.angle_gamma   90.00
#
_symmetry.space_group_name_H-M   'P 1'
#
loop_
_entity.id
_entity.type
_entity.pdbx_description
1 polymer ?
#
loop_
_entity_poly.entity_id
_entity_poly.type
_entity_poly.pdbx_seq_one_letter_code
_entity_poly.pdbx_strand_id
1 'polypeptide(L)'
;MILHLASNTLLTTDGIKIKQFSCPLQKNWEQLSWTKSEFKRFCSSCDKHVIDLTTFTEEQIIAIFKIDPDACAYIDFHHSVSDIKFINTSKPLEHESNICNETIRNDLLVINTARDIESINRAVKQGYKAIIKSTTYSECFGQRVHIKQDENTGEYIIRGYDLRSPEAYMLPWSTLQANLNSSPFAAYLIPRDLPKNTKVFIPDLIEHTVADKWQGNKYRKTSSEGIWDGKEIIIEKTMVYEILG
;
A
#
# COMPACT_ATOMS: atom_id res chain seq x y z
N MET A 1 12.15 20.14 15.80
CA MET A 1 12.20 18.70 16.15
C MET A 1 13.58 18.08 15.98
N ILE A 2 13.82 16.92 16.60
CA ILE A 2 15.07 16.17 16.50
C ILE A 2 14.76 14.70 16.15
N LEU A 3 15.43 14.13 15.14
CA LEU A 3 15.38 12.70 14.85
C LEU A 3 16.67 12.01 15.29
N HIS A 4 16.53 11.04 16.18
CA HIS A 4 17.60 10.16 16.60
C HIS A 4 17.65 8.93 15.68
N LEU A 5 18.62 8.92 14.75
CA LEU A 5 18.68 7.93 13.67
C LEU A 5 18.89 6.50 14.17
N ALA A 6 19.80 6.29 15.13
CA ALA A 6 20.15 4.96 15.62
C ALA A 6 18.99 4.21 16.30
N SER A 7 18.04 4.96 16.90
CA SER A 7 16.87 4.38 17.56
C SER A 7 15.58 4.68 16.81
N ASN A 8 15.66 5.32 15.64
CA ASN A 8 14.54 5.82 14.85
C ASN A 8 13.48 6.54 15.73
N THR A 9 13.94 7.44 16.60
CA THR A 9 13.10 8.11 17.60
C THR A 9 12.98 9.60 17.31
N LEU A 10 11.76 10.10 17.20
CA LEU A 10 11.44 11.51 17.06
C LEU A 10 11.29 12.16 18.44
N LEU A 11 11.96 13.29 18.60
CA LEU A 11 12.07 14.07 19.83
C LEU A 11 11.64 15.52 19.55
N THR A 12 11.15 16.20 20.58
CA THR A 12 10.91 17.65 20.55
C THR A 12 12.24 18.40 20.45
N THR A 13 12.20 19.71 20.20
CA THR A 13 13.40 20.57 20.30
C THR A 13 14.07 20.50 21.67
N ASP A 14 13.28 20.24 22.73
CA ASP A 14 13.74 20.12 24.11
C ASP A 14 14.25 18.71 24.46
N GLY A 15 14.29 17.79 23.49
CA GLY A 15 14.78 16.42 23.68
C GLY A 15 13.76 15.47 24.32
N ILE A 16 12.48 15.86 24.43
CA ILE A 16 11.42 15.00 24.96
C ILE A 16 10.97 14.02 23.87
N LYS A 17 10.87 12.73 24.22
CA LYS A 17 10.41 11.67 23.29
C LYS A 17 8.97 11.94 22.84
N ILE A 18 8.78 12.06 21.53
CA ILE A 18 7.47 12.09 20.87
C ILE A 18 7.07 10.66 20.55
N LYS A 19 7.86 9.97 19.72
CA LYS A 19 7.58 8.59 19.30
C LYS A 19 8.84 7.89 18.81
N GLN A 20 8.90 6.58 19.04
CA GLN A 20 9.86 5.70 18.39
C GLN A 20 9.17 4.92 17.27
N PHE A 21 9.75 4.97 16.07
CA PHE A 21 9.19 4.32 14.89
C PHE A 21 9.81 2.94 14.67
N SER A 22 8.95 1.96 14.41
CA SER A 22 9.36 0.62 14.03
C SER A 22 8.45 0.11 12.92
N CYS A 23 9.01 -0.08 11.73
CA CYS A 23 8.36 -0.78 10.63
C CYS A 23 9.18 -2.05 10.34
N PRO A 24 8.67 -3.25 10.66
CA PRO A 24 9.39 -4.50 10.42
C PRO A 24 9.76 -4.73 8.95
N LEU A 25 9.01 -4.11 8.03
CA LEU A 25 9.15 -4.29 6.58
C LEU A 25 9.82 -3.08 5.89
N GLN A 26 10.21 -2.06 6.65
CA GLN A 26 10.87 -0.84 6.16
C GLN A 26 10.23 -0.27 4.88
N LYS A 27 8.89 -0.24 4.82
CA LYS A 27 8.17 0.22 3.63
C LYS A 27 8.38 1.71 3.39
N ASN A 28 8.63 2.07 2.14
CA ASN A 28 8.69 3.45 1.67
C ASN A 28 7.29 3.99 1.35
N TRP A 29 7.16 5.32 1.29
CA TRP A 29 5.88 5.99 1.05
C TRP A 29 5.22 5.55 -0.26
N GLU A 30 6.02 5.38 -1.31
CA GLU A 30 5.62 4.93 -2.65
C GLU A 30 5.13 3.49 -2.67
N GLN A 31 5.35 2.72 -1.60
CA GLN A 31 4.91 1.33 -1.47
C GLN A 31 3.59 1.18 -0.72
N LEU A 32 2.96 2.31 -0.35
CA LEU A 32 1.72 2.36 0.41
C LEU A 32 0.53 2.70 -0.50
N SER A 33 -0.62 2.08 -0.23
CA SER A 33 -1.85 2.28 -0.99
C SER A 33 -2.42 3.67 -0.77
N TRP A 34 -3.05 4.20 -1.80
CA TRP A 34 -3.68 5.52 -1.76
C TRP A 34 -5.01 5.46 -1.00
N THR A 35 -5.27 6.45 -0.13
CA THR A 35 -6.54 6.59 0.63
C THR A 35 -7.19 7.93 0.36
N LYS A 36 -8.49 8.12 0.62
CA LYS A 36 -9.20 9.39 0.38
C LYS A 36 -8.50 10.68 0.84
N SER A 37 -7.64 10.63 1.85
CA SER A 37 -6.87 11.78 2.34
C SER A 37 -5.51 11.87 1.63
N GLU A 38 -5.07 13.08 1.30
CA GLU A 38 -3.74 13.29 0.72
C GLU A 38 -2.62 13.08 1.75
N PHE A 39 -2.92 13.28 3.04
CA PHE A 39 -1.99 13.11 4.15
C PHE A 39 -2.02 11.69 4.75
N LYS A 40 -2.73 10.74 4.12
CA LYS A 40 -2.79 9.36 4.60
C LYS A 40 -2.61 8.38 3.45
N ARG A 41 -1.72 7.43 3.67
CA ARG A 41 -1.64 6.20 2.88
C ARG A 41 -1.97 5.00 3.74
N PHE A 42 -2.27 3.88 3.12
CA PHE A 42 -2.63 2.64 3.80
C PHE A 42 -1.55 1.58 3.58
N CYS A 43 -1.10 0.96 4.66
CA CYS A 43 -0.17 -0.16 4.61
C CYS A 43 -0.94 -1.47 4.70
N SER A 44 -0.99 -2.22 3.60
CA SER A 44 -1.66 -3.53 3.55
C SER A 44 -0.97 -4.63 4.36
N SER A 45 0.29 -4.44 4.74
CA SER A 45 1.05 -5.46 5.48
C SER A 45 0.80 -5.42 6.99
N CYS A 46 0.53 -4.25 7.54
CA CYS A 46 0.20 -4.10 8.97
C CYS A 46 -1.24 -3.63 9.20
N ASP A 47 -2.03 -3.45 8.14
CA ASP A 47 -3.43 -2.98 8.18
C ASP A 47 -3.59 -1.66 8.94
N LYS A 48 -2.63 -0.74 8.76
CA LYS A 48 -2.61 0.58 9.41
C LYS A 48 -2.51 1.71 8.40
N HIS A 49 -3.09 2.85 8.76
CA HIS A 49 -2.87 4.09 8.05
C HIS A 49 -1.52 4.69 8.44
N VAL A 50 -0.78 5.19 7.45
CA VAL A 50 0.46 5.94 7.60
C VAL A 50 0.16 7.40 7.31
N ILE A 51 0.40 8.26 8.28
CA ILE A 51 0.12 9.70 8.20
C ILE A 51 1.35 10.42 7.66
N ASP A 52 1.18 11.26 6.64
CA ASP A 52 2.21 12.17 6.17
C ASP A 52 2.31 13.37 7.11
N LEU A 53 3.44 13.49 7.81
CA LEU A 53 3.72 14.58 8.75
C LEU A 53 4.54 15.71 8.12
N THR A 54 4.88 15.62 6.83
CA THR A 54 5.76 16.57 6.14
C THR A 54 5.27 18.02 6.29
N THR A 55 3.95 18.24 6.19
CA THR A 55 3.35 19.58 6.27
C THR A 55 2.91 19.98 7.68
N PHE A 56 3.20 19.17 8.70
CA PHE A 56 2.71 19.38 10.06
C PHE A 56 3.74 20.13 10.92
N THR A 57 3.24 20.99 11.82
CA THR A 57 4.09 21.64 12.84
C THR A 57 4.40 20.68 13.98
N GLU A 58 5.43 20.99 14.76
CA GLU A 58 5.83 20.19 15.93
C GLU A 58 4.66 20.00 16.92
N GLU A 59 3.87 21.02 17.20
CA GLU A 59 2.72 20.95 18.11
C GLU A 59 1.63 20.00 17.57
N GLN A 60 1.38 20.03 16.27
CA GLN A 60 0.41 19.15 15.62
C GLN A 60 0.88 17.70 15.65
N ILE A 61 2.16 17.45 15.40
CA ILE A 61 2.77 16.12 15.47
C ILE A 61 2.67 15.56 16.90
N ILE A 62 2.97 16.38 17.91
CA ILE A 62 2.80 16.00 19.31
C ILE A 62 1.34 15.66 19.61
N ALA A 63 0.38 16.45 19.12
CA ALA A 63 -1.04 16.19 19.34
C ALA A 63 -1.50 14.86 18.72
N ILE A 64 -1.04 14.54 17.51
CA ILE A 64 -1.35 13.27 16.83
C ILE A 64 -0.91 12.08 17.70
N PHE A 65 0.35 12.07 18.15
CA PHE A 65 0.88 10.94 18.92
C PHE A 65 0.42 10.89 20.39
N LYS A 66 -0.12 12.00 20.91
CA LYS A 66 -0.85 11.98 22.19
C LYS A 66 -2.20 11.28 22.07
N ILE A 67 -2.89 11.43 20.94
CA ILE A 67 -4.19 10.81 20.68
C ILE A 67 -4.03 9.35 20.27
N ASP A 68 -3.08 9.08 19.35
CA ASP A 68 -2.79 7.74 18.86
C ASP A 68 -1.26 7.47 18.93
N PRO A 69 -0.78 6.93 20.07
CA PRO A 69 0.62 6.59 20.27
C PRO A 69 1.14 5.52 19.31
N ASP A 70 0.25 4.73 18.69
CA ASP A 70 0.57 3.60 17.81
C ASP A 70 0.47 3.95 16.32
N ALA A 71 0.05 5.17 15.98
CA ALA A 71 -0.06 5.68 14.61
C ALA A 71 1.25 5.48 13.82
N CYS A 72 1.15 4.99 12.59
CA CYS A 72 2.28 4.99 11.67
C CYS A 72 2.40 6.36 11.02
N ALA A 73 3.63 6.81 10.76
CA ALA A 73 3.87 8.08 10.10
C ALA A 73 5.00 7.99 9.08
N TYR A 74 4.91 8.88 8.11
CA TYR A 74 5.93 9.20 7.12
C TYR A 74 6.28 10.67 7.28
N ILE A 75 7.54 11.01 7.02
CA ILE A 75 7.98 12.40 6.99
C ILE A 75 9.06 12.52 5.93
N ASP A 76 8.85 13.43 4.98
CA ASP A 76 9.88 13.82 4.03
C ASP A 76 10.72 14.94 4.64
N PHE A 77 11.96 14.62 5.02
CA PHE A 77 12.85 15.57 5.68
C PHE A 77 13.34 16.70 4.78
N HIS A 78 13.26 16.55 3.45
CA HIS A 78 13.69 17.59 2.51
C HIS A 78 12.63 18.66 2.31
N HIS A 79 11.36 18.28 2.49
CA HIS A 79 10.20 19.15 2.26
C HIS A 79 9.43 19.46 3.55
N SER A 80 9.94 19.06 4.72
CA SER A 80 9.24 19.25 5.97
C SER A 80 9.14 20.73 6.37
N VAL A 81 7.94 21.14 6.81
CA VAL A 81 7.70 22.50 7.33
C VAL A 81 8.43 22.74 8.65
N SER A 82 8.65 21.67 9.42
CA SER A 82 9.39 21.72 10.68
C SER A 82 10.88 21.54 10.44
N ASP A 83 11.72 22.35 11.10
CA ASP A 83 13.17 22.13 11.12
C ASP A 83 13.49 20.85 11.91
N ILE A 84 14.03 19.85 11.21
CA ILE A 84 14.41 18.55 11.79
C ILE A 84 15.92 18.46 11.87
N LYS A 85 16.44 18.37 13.10
CA LYS A 85 17.86 18.11 13.35
C LYS A 85 18.12 16.62 13.48
N PHE A 86 19.14 16.12 12.82
CA PHE A 86 19.54 14.71 12.91
C PHE A 86 20.63 14.54 13.97
N ILE A 87 20.42 13.64 14.92
CA ILE A 87 21.46 13.22 15.87
C ILE A 87 21.81 11.77 15.55
N ASN A 88 23.07 11.56 15.15
CA ASN A 88 23.67 10.25 15.03
C ASN A 88 24.61 10.07 16.22
N THR A 89 24.16 9.40 17.29
CA THR A 89 25.09 8.96 18.33
C THR A 89 25.83 7.76 17.79
N SER A 90 27.07 7.98 17.38
CA SER A 90 28.00 6.95 16.95
C SER A 90 28.26 5.98 18.10
N LYS A 91 27.50 4.89 18.13
CA LYS A 91 28.05 3.58 18.50
C LYS A 91 27.96 2.71 17.26
N PRO A 92 29.09 2.25 16.71
CA PRO A 92 29.06 1.28 15.62
C PRO A 92 28.41 0.02 16.19
N LEU A 93 27.16 -0.23 15.80
CA LEU A 93 26.61 -1.57 15.90
C LEU A 93 27.42 -2.41 14.92
N GLU A 94 28.17 -3.35 15.47
CA GLU A 94 28.80 -4.41 14.71
C GLU A 94 27.72 -5.03 13.82
N HIS A 95 27.90 -4.88 12.51
CA HIS A 95 27.05 -5.50 11.50
C HIS A 95 27.19 -7.01 11.65
N GLU A 96 26.30 -7.66 12.38
CA GLU A 96 25.89 -9.00 12.01
C GLU A 96 25.17 -8.87 10.67
N SER A 97 25.90 -9.21 9.63
CA SER A 97 25.42 -9.39 8.27
C SER A 97 24.31 -10.43 8.25
N ASN A 98 23.08 -10.01 8.51
CA ASN A 98 21.92 -10.71 7.99
C ASN A 98 21.91 -10.48 6.48
N ILE A 99 22.51 -11.43 5.78
CA ILE A 99 22.39 -11.63 4.35
C ILE A 99 20.92 -11.99 4.09
N CYS A 100 20.09 -10.95 3.98
CA CYS A 100 18.93 -10.99 3.12
C CYS A 100 19.32 -10.16 1.92
N ASN A 101 19.56 -10.82 0.78
CA ASN A 101 19.76 -10.16 -0.50
C ASN A 101 18.53 -9.31 -0.84
N GLU A 102 18.46 -8.08 -0.35
CA GLU A 102 17.73 -7.03 -1.02
C GLU A 102 18.53 -6.70 -2.28
N THR A 103 18.26 -7.48 -3.33
CA THR A 103 18.52 -7.01 -4.68
C THR A 103 17.97 -5.60 -4.77
N ILE A 104 18.81 -4.70 -5.27
CA ILE A 104 18.53 -3.31 -5.56
C ILE A 104 17.24 -3.25 -6.41
N ARG A 105 16.07 -3.08 -5.77
CA ARG A 105 14.75 -3.03 -6.42
C ARG A 105 14.38 -1.59 -6.83
N ASN A 106 15.38 -0.72 -6.97
CA ASN A 106 15.19 0.72 -7.22
C ASN A 106 14.93 1.07 -8.70
N ASP A 107 15.15 0.14 -9.64
CA ASP A 107 15.06 0.45 -11.07
C ASP A 107 13.71 0.08 -11.71
N LEU A 108 12.80 -0.55 -10.96
CA LEU A 108 11.48 -0.93 -11.48
C LEU A 108 10.45 0.15 -11.18
N LEU A 109 9.64 0.48 -12.19
CA LEU A 109 8.48 1.34 -12.01
C LEU A 109 7.51 0.70 -11.00
N VAL A 110 7.17 1.46 -9.96
CA VAL A 110 6.24 1.02 -8.92
C VAL A 110 4.80 1.26 -9.36
N ILE A 111 3.99 0.21 -9.38
CA ILE A 111 2.56 0.29 -9.62
C ILE A 111 1.82 0.26 -8.29
N ASN A 112 1.24 1.40 -7.94
CA ASN A 112 0.50 1.58 -6.70
C ASN A 112 -0.91 0.99 -6.76
N THR A 113 -1.48 0.76 -5.58
CA THR A 113 -2.87 0.32 -5.44
C THR A 113 -3.75 1.39 -4.78
N ALA A 114 -5.00 1.45 -5.22
CA ALA A 114 -6.07 2.17 -4.53
C ALA A 114 -7.12 1.17 -4.04
N ARG A 115 -7.57 1.30 -2.79
CA ARG A 115 -8.47 0.33 -2.15
C ARG A 115 -9.88 0.87 -1.87
N ASP A 116 -10.17 2.10 -2.27
CA ASP A 116 -11.49 2.71 -2.17
C ASP A 116 -11.83 3.54 -3.42
N ILE A 117 -13.12 3.83 -3.62
CA ILE A 117 -13.63 4.46 -4.84
C ILE A 117 -13.12 5.90 -4.97
N GLU A 118 -13.01 6.61 -3.85
CA GLU A 118 -12.51 7.98 -3.81
C GLU A 118 -11.04 8.04 -4.25
N SER A 119 -10.22 7.10 -3.77
CA SER A 119 -8.80 6.99 -4.12
C SER A 119 -8.60 6.59 -5.58
N ILE A 120 -9.44 5.70 -6.10
CA ILE A 120 -9.47 5.35 -7.52
C ILE A 120 -9.79 6.59 -8.35
N ASN A 121 -10.86 7.31 -8.00
CA ASN A 121 -11.30 8.48 -8.75
C ASN A 121 -10.28 9.63 -8.69
N ARG A 122 -9.63 9.82 -7.53
CA ARG A 122 -8.53 10.78 -7.42
C ARG A 122 -7.36 10.41 -8.34
N ALA A 123 -6.97 9.13 -8.40
CA ALA A 123 -5.92 8.69 -9.30
C ALA A 123 -6.31 8.90 -10.78
N VAL A 124 -7.56 8.61 -11.15
CA VAL A 124 -8.09 8.86 -12.50
C VAL A 124 -8.00 10.35 -12.87
N LYS A 125 -8.38 11.24 -11.95
CA LYS A 125 -8.26 12.71 -12.12
C LYS A 125 -6.83 13.15 -12.34
N GLN A 126 -5.87 12.48 -11.70
CA GLN A 126 -4.45 12.74 -11.86
C GLN A 126 -3.83 12.08 -13.11
N GLY A 127 -4.64 11.43 -13.94
CA GLY A 127 -4.16 10.87 -15.20
C GLY A 127 -3.75 9.40 -15.15
N TYR A 128 -4.06 8.67 -14.08
CA TYR A 128 -3.84 7.22 -14.04
C TYR A 128 -5.00 6.47 -14.70
N LYS A 129 -4.69 5.31 -15.27
CA LYS A 129 -5.65 4.28 -15.65
C LYS A 129 -5.80 3.29 -14.50
N ALA A 130 -7.02 3.09 -14.02
CA ALA A 130 -7.30 2.16 -12.94
C ALA A 130 -7.69 0.78 -13.50
N ILE A 131 -7.00 -0.28 -13.07
CA ILE A 131 -7.35 -1.66 -13.39
C ILE A 131 -7.98 -2.29 -12.15
N ILE A 132 -9.31 -2.35 -12.13
CA ILE A 132 -10.08 -2.91 -11.01
C ILE A 132 -9.91 -4.43 -10.94
N LYS A 133 -9.58 -4.94 -9.76
CA LYS A 133 -9.45 -6.36 -9.44
C LYS A 133 -10.29 -6.69 -8.20
N SER A 134 -10.88 -7.89 -8.20
CA SER A 134 -11.56 -8.41 -7.02
C SER A 134 -10.55 -8.78 -5.94
N THR A 135 -10.88 -8.48 -4.68
CA THR A 135 -10.06 -8.85 -3.52
C THR A 135 -10.46 -10.21 -2.94
N THR A 136 -11.25 -11.02 -3.65
CA THR A 136 -11.78 -12.30 -3.14
C THR A 136 -10.94 -13.54 -3.39
N TYR A 137 -10.99 -14.46 -2.42
CA TYR A 137 -10.66 -15.87 -2.55
C TYR A 137 -11.86 -16.69 -3.08
N SER A 138 -11.64 -17.74 -3.87
CA SER A 138 -12.68 -18.50 -4.58
C SER A 138 -13.64 -19.32 -3.70
N GLU A 139 -13.47 -19.34 -2.38
CA GLU A 139 -14.16 -20.28 -1.47
C GLU A 139 -14.82 -19.62 -0.25
N CYS A 140 -15.38 -18.41 -0.35
CA CYS A 140 -16.09 -17.78 0.78
C CYS A 140 -17.31 -16.97 0.36
N PHE A 141 -18.33 -16.96 1.23
CA PHE A 141 -19.53 -16.12 1.10
C PHE A 141 -19.14 -14.63 1.19
N GLY A 142 -19.66 -13.79 0.31
CA GLY A 142 -19.42 -12.34 0.37
C GLY A 142 -20.48 -11.52 -0.36
N GLN A 143 -20.46 -10.22 -0.10
CA GLN A 143 -21.42 -9.26 -0.66
C GLN A 143 -20.95 -8.74 -2.02
N ARG A 144 -21.72 -8.96 -3.09
CA ARG A 144 -21.37 -8.47 -4.44
C ARG A 144 -21.59 -6.96 -4.54
N VAL A 145 -20.69 -6.27 -5.25
CA VAL A 145 -20.71 -4.84 -5.49
C VAL A 145 -20.52 -4.60 -6.99
N HIS A 146 -21.44 -3.86 -7.60
CA HIS A 146 -21.31 -3.45 -9.01
C HIS A 146 -20.59 -2.12 -9.13
N ILE A 147 -19.54 -2.10 -9.94
CA ILE A 147 -18.73 -0.91 -10.21
C ILE A 147 -18.92 -0.56 -11.68
N LYS A 148 -19.27 0.69 -11.98
CA LYS A 148 -19.37 1.20 -13.35
C LYS A 148 -18.45 2.40 -13.52
N GLN A 149 -17.73 2.44 -14.64
CA GLN A 149 -17.04 3.65 -15.08
C GLN A 149 -18.03 4.53 -15.85
N ASP A 150 -18.09 5.81 -15.51
CA ASP A 150 -18.80 6.82 -16.29
C ASP A 150 -18.00 7.13 -17.56
N GLU A 151 -18.63 6.99 -18.72
CA GLU A 151 -17.94 7.16 -20.01
C GLU A 151 -17.58 8.62 -20.31
N ASN A 152 -18.29 9.58 -19.70
CA ASN A 152 -18.06 11.01 -19.93
C ASN A 152 -16.96 11.55 -19.01
N THR A 153 -16.96 11.12 -17.74
CA THR A 153 -16.02 11.66 -16.74
C THR A 153 -14.81 10.75 -16.50
N GLY A 154 -14.91 9.47 -16.85
CA GLY A 154 -13.92 8.44 -16.52
C GLY A 154 -13.93 8.00 -15.06
N GLU A 155 -14.76 8.60 -14.19
CA GLU A 155 -14.87 8.25 -12.77
C GLU A 155 -15.60 6.91 -12.59
N TYR A 156 -15.30 6.22 -11.50
CA TYR A 156 -15.95 4.99 -11.09
C TYR A 156 -16.98 5.27 -9.99
N ILE A 157 -18.13 4.60 -10.11
CA ILE A 157 -19.24 4.71 -9.15
C ILE A 157 -19.76 3.33 -8.77
N ILE A 158 -20.17 3.18 -7.50
CA ILE A 158 -20.83 1.98 -6.99
C ILE A 158 -22.32 2.06 -7.35
N ARG A 159 -22.82 1.08 -8.11
CA ARG A 159 -24.22 1.04 -8.58
C ARG A 159 -25.15 0.25 -7.67
N GLY A 160 -24.63 -0.56 -6.75
CA GLY A 160 -25.44 -1.26 -5.77
C GLY A 160 -24.78 -2.52 -5.22
N TYR A 161 -25.42 -3.08 -4.20
CA TYR A 161 -25.01 -4.28 -3.46
C TYR A 161 -25.99 -5.46 -3.62
N ASP A 162 -27.04 -5.31 -4.46
CA ASP A 162 -28.17 -6.25 -4.60
C ASP A 162 -28.37 -6.70 -6.06
N LEU A 163 -28.64 -7.99 -6.25
CA LEU A 163 -28.55 -8.78 -7.50
C LEU A 163 -29.89 -8.98 -8.22
N ARG A 164 -30.89 -8.14 -7.98
CA ARG A 164 -32.25 -8.34 -8.54
C ARG A 164 -32.53 -7.58 -9.84
N SER A 165 -31.52 -7.03 -10.49
CA SER A 165 -31.65 -6.34 -11.78
C SER A 165 -30.98 -7.15 -12.90
N PRO A 166 -31.63 -7.31 -14.07
CA PRO A 166 -31.01 -7.92 -15.25
C PRO A 166 -29.73 -7.20 -15.71
N GLU A 167 -29.62 -5.89 -15.49
CA GLU A 167 -28.43 -5.10 -15.83
C GLU A 167 -27.20 -5.47 -14.98
N ALA A 168 -27.39 -6.05 -13.80
CA ALA A 168 -26.31 -6.49 -12.91
C ALA A 168 -25.40 -7.55 -13.57
N TYR A 169 -25.93 -8.40 -14.46
CA TYR A 169 -25.15 -9.45 -15.12
C TYR A 169 -24.15 -8.93 -16.16
N MET A 170 -24.32 -7.69 -16.64
CA MET A 170 -23.46 -7.09 -17.67
C MET A 170 -22.38 -6.16 -17.10
N LEU A 171 -22.37 -5.91 -15.79
CA LEU A 171 -21.42 -5.00 -15.13
C LEU A 171 -20.31 -5.78 -14.40
N PRO A 172 -19.06 -5.27 -14.40
CA PRO A 172 -18.02 -5.83 -13.55
C PRO A 172 -18.45 -5.79 -12.08
N TRP A 173 -18.30 -6.92 -11.41
CA TRP A 173 -18.68 -7.10 -10.01
C TRP A 173 -17.48 -7.53 -9.18
N SER A 174 -17.50 -7.15 -7.91
CA SER A 174 -16.51 -7.54 -6.91
C SER A 174 -17.20 -7.99 -5.63
N THR A 175 -16.55 -8.77 -4.77
CA THR A 175 -17.22 -9.33 -3.59
C THR A 175 -16.47 -8.95 -2.30
N LEU A 176 -17.19 -8.52 -1.25
CA LEU A 176 -16.59 -8.15 0.03
C LEU A 176 -16.50 -9.39 0.90
N GLN A 177 -15.28 -9.77 1.27
CA GLN A 177 -15.05 -10.80 2.28
C GLN A 177 -14.84 -10.11 3.63
N ALA A 178 -15.63 -10.51 4.64
CA ALA A 178 -15.32 -10.14 6.01
C ALA A 178 -13.96 -10.76 6.38
N ASN A 179 -13.03 -9.93 6.88
CA ASN A 179 -11.79 -10.29 7.59
C ASN A 179 -10.45 -10.25 6.84
N LEU A 180 -10.36 -9.85 5.56
CA LEU A 180 -9.04 -9.73 4.89
C LEU A 180 -8.80 -8.42 4.15
N ASN A 181 -9.84 -7.71 3.72
CA ASN A 181 -9.71 -6.44 3.04
C ASN A 181 -10.87 -5.53 3.50
N SER A 182 -10.57 -4.26 3.78
CA SER A 182 -11.58 -3.26 4.15
C SER A 182 -12.55 -2.92 3.00
N SER A 183 -12.23 -3.36 1.78
CA SER A 183 -12.97 -3.08 0.55
C SER A 183 -13.11 -4.34 -0.33
N PRO A 184 -14.25 -4.50 -1.04
CA PRO A 184 -14.48 -5.63 -1.94
C PRO A 184 -13.57 -5.64 -3.16
N PHE A 185 -12.94 -4.51 -3.46
CA PHE A 185 -12.19 -4.27 -4.68
C PHE A 185 -10.95 -3.43 -4.39
N ALA A 186 -9.98 -3.55 -5.29
CA ALA A 186 -8.85 -2.64 -5.34
C ALA A 186 -8.47 -2.41 -6.81
N ALA A 187 -7.70 -1.37 -7.07
CA ALA A 187 -7.24 -1.04 -8.41
C ALA A 187 -5.72 -0.94 -8.47
N TYR A 188 -5.11 -1.50 -9.51
CA TYR A 188 -3.77 -1.11 -9.91
C TYR A 188 -3.81 0.24 -10.62
N LEU A 189 -2.96 1.16 -10.22
CA LEU A 189 -2.85 2.51 -10.77
C LEU A 189 -1.76 2.54 -11.83
N ILE A 190 -2.16 2.45 -13.10
CA ILE A 190 -1.25 2.39 -14.26
C ILE A 190 -1.07 3.80 -14.82
N PRO A 191 0.17 4.30 -15.00
CA PRO A 191 0.40 5.51 -15.78
C PRO A 191 -0.19 5.36 -17.19
N ARG A 192 -0.91 6.38 -17.70
CA ARG A 192 -1.61 6.31 -19.00
C ARG A 192 -0.70 5.87 -20.16
N ASP A 193 0.52 6.38 -20.18
CA ASP A 193 1.46 6.19 -21.28
C ASP A 193 2.48 5.08 -21.01
N LEU A 194 2.16 4.14 -20.11
CA LEU A 194 3.07 3.03 -19.78
C LEU A 194 3.26 2.11 -21.01
N PRO A 195 4.49 1.97 -21.54
CA PRO A 195 4.74 1.15 -22.71
C PRO A 195 4.41 -0.32 -22.46
N LYS A 196 3.87 -1.00 -23.46
CA LYS A 196 3.67 -2.46 -23.42
C LYS A 196 5.01 -3.18 -23.18
N ASN A 197 4.94 -4.30 -22.47
CA ASN A 197 6.06 -5.13 -22.02
C ASN A 197 6.98 -4.44 -20.99
N THR A 198 6.50 -3.40 -20.30
CA THR A 198 7.24 -2.78 -19.19
C THR A 198 7.21 -3.69 -17.98
N LYS A 199 8.40 -3.97 -17.42
CA LYS A 199 8.54 -4.68 -16.15
C LYS A 199 8.23 -3.72 -15.00
N VAL A 200 7.38 -4.14 -14.08
CA VAL A 200 6.89 -3.31 -12.97
C VAL A 200 7.02 -4.05 -11.64
N PHE A 201 7.12 -3.28 -10.56
CA PHE A 201 7.03 -3.79 -9.21
C PHE A 201 5.70 -3.39 -8.57
N ILE A 202 5.03 -4.37 -7.96
CA ILE A 202 3.77 -4.21 -7.24
C ILE A 202 4.05 -4.44 -5.76
N PRO A 203 4.12 -3.38 -4.93
CA PRO A 203 4.39 -3.48 -3.50
C PRO A 203 3.20 -3.98 -2.68
N ASP A 204 2.00 -3.93 -3.28
CA ASP A 204 0.75 -4.37 -2.70
C ASP A 204 -0.04 -5.20 -3.71
N LEU A 205 0.17 -6.53 -3.69
CA LEU A 205 -0.50 -7.45 -4.61
C LEU A 205 -1.97 -7.62 -4.21
N ILE A 206 -2.89 -7.26 -5.11
CA ILE A 206 -4.33 -7.37 -4.88
C ILE A 206 -4.76 -8.84 -4.85
N GLU A 207 -4.30 -9.63 -5.82
CA GLU A 207 -4.68 -11.03 -5.96
C GLU A 207 -4.20 -11.89 -4.78
N HIS A 208 -5.04 -12.84 -4.37
CA HIS A 208 -4.72 -13.82 -3.34
C HIS A 208 -3.87 -14.96 -3.93
N THR A 209 -2.57 -14.70 -4.10
CA THR A 209 -1.60 -15.71 -4.56
C THR A 209 -0.86 -16.30 -3.36
N VAL A 210 -0.67 -17.62 -3.33
CA VAL A 210 0.14 -18.29 -2.30
C VAL A 210 1.62 -18.05 -2.60
N ALA A 211 2.33 -17.47 -1.64
CA ALA A 211 3.79 -17.30 -1.70
C ALA A 211 4.51 -18.58 -1.27
N ASP A 212 4.04 -19.22 -0.19
CA ASP A 212 4.73 -20.34 0.44
C ASP A 212 3.74 -21.24 1.21
N LYS A 213 4.15 -22.49 1.48
CA LYS A 213 3.45 -23.46 2.31
C LYS A 213 4.40 -24.08 3.32
N TRP A 214 4.11 -23.92 4.61
CA TRP A 214 4.88 -24.54 5.70
C TRP A 214 3.98 -25.24 6.70
N GLN A 215 4.19 -26.53 6.93
CA GLN A 215 3.45 -27.37 7.90
C GLN A 215 1.92 -27.20 7.83
N GLY A 216 1.35 -27.13 6.62
CA GLY A 216 -0.09 -26.95 6.40
C GLY A 216 -0.58 -25.50 6.41
N ASN A 217 0.24 -24.54 6.84
CA ASN A 217 -0.06 -23.11 6.72
C ASN A 217 0.29 -22.61 5.31
N LYS A 218 -0.55 -21.73 4.76
CA LYS A 218 -0.31 -21.06 3.48
C LYS A 218 -0.09 -19.57 3.73
N TYR A 219 0.96 -19.00 3.16
CA TYR A 219 1.26 -17.57 3.29
C TYR A 219 0.90 -16.83 2.00
N ARG A 220 0.28 -15.65 2.14
CA ARG A 220 -0.11 -14.79 1.00
C ARG A 220 1.11 -14.04 0.47
N LYS A 221 1.25 -13.99 -0.86
CA LYS A 221 2.17 -13.10 -1.56
C LYS A 221 1.67 -11.66 -1.44
N THR A 222 2.45 -10.81 -0.77
CA THR A 222 2.10 -9.40 -0.48
C THR A 222 2.63 -8.42 -1.52
N SER A 223 3.69 -8.79 -2.26
CA SER A 223 4.26 -8.01 -3.36
C SER A 223 4.74 -8.93 -4.49
N SER A 224 4.81 -8.41 -5.71
CA SER A 224 5.29 -9.17 -6.86
C SER A 224 5.86 -8.27 -7.94
N GLU A 225 6.77 -8.81 -8.74
CA GLU A 225 7.06 -8.27 -10.06
C GLU A 225 5.99 -8.74 -11.06
N GLY A 226 5.82 -7.98 -12.13
CA GLY A 226 4.93 -8.32 -13.24
C GLY A 226 5.29 -7.59 -14.51
N ILE A 227 4.62 -7.94 -15.60
CA ILE A 227 4.81 -7.33 -16.92
C ILE A 227 3.49 -6.71 -17.36
N TRP A 228 3.51 -5.42 -17.71
CA TRP A 228 2.36 -4.74 -18.31
C TRP A 228 2.21 -5.12 -19.78
N ASP A 229 1.10 -5.78 -20.16
CA ASP A 229 0.89 -6.26 -21.54
C ASP A 229 0.10 -5.28 -22.43
N GLY A 230 -0.21 -4.09 -21.90
CA GLY A 230 -1.07 -3.08 -22.53
C GLY A 230 -2.53 -3.13 -22.08
N LYS A 231 -2.95 -4.20 -21.40
CA LYS A 231 -4.32 -4.40 -20.91
C LYS A 231 -4.35 -4.76 -19.42
N GLU A 232 -3.49 -5.66 -18.98
CA GLU A 232 -3.36 -6.12 -17.60
C GLU A 232 -1.89 -6.33 -17.19
N ILE A 233 -1.66 -6.48 -15.89
CA ILE A 233 -0.34 -6.85 -15.37
C ILE A 233 -0.29 -8.37 -15.24
N ILE A 234 0.62 -8.99 -15.97
CA ILE A 234 0.91 -10.40 -15.86
C ILE A 234 1.83 -10.59 -14.66
N ILE A 235 1.28 -11.12 -13.57
CA ILE A 235 2.00 -11.36 -12.31
C ILE A 235 2.93 -12.55 -12.48
N GLU A 236 4.20 -12.38 -12.09
CA GLU A 236 5.16 -13.47 -12.10
C GLU A 236 4.79 -14.53 -11.06
N LYS A 237 4.57 -15.76 -11.54
CA LYS A 237 4.20 -16.89 -10.69
C LYS A 237 5.38 -17.29 -9.82
N THR A 238 5.18 -17.34 -8.52
CA THR A 238 6.14 -17.98 -7.61
C THR A 238 6.03 -19.49 -7.82
N MET A 239 7.14 -20.16 -8.18
CA MET A 239 7.20 -21.61 -8.00
C MET A 239 7.22 -21.87 -6.49
N VAL A 240 6.13 -22.43 -5.97
CA VAL A 240 6.08 -22.87 -4.57
C VAL A 240 6.95 -24.12 -4.51
N TYR A 241 8.18 -23.98 -4.03
CA TYR A 241 8.99 -25.14 -3.70
C TYR A 241 8.37 -25.78 -2.46
N GLU A 242 7.83 -26.98 -2.59
CA GLU A 242 7.64 -27.83 -1.41
C GLU A 242 9.05 -28.13 -0.91
N ILE A 243 9.47 -27.47 0.17
CA ILE A 243 10.66 -27.88 0.92
C ILE A 243 10.27 -29.18 1.61
N LEU A 244 10.29 -30.26 0.84
CA LEU A 244 10.16 -31.62 1.34
C LEU A 244 11.45 -31.91 2.12
N GLY A 245 11.28 -32.17 3.41
CA GLY A 245 12.26 -32.93 4.18
C GLY A 245 12.32 -34.36 3.66
#